data_AF-A0A376KR00-F1
#
_entry.id   AF-A0A376KR00-F1
#
_cell.length_a   1.000
_cell.length_b   1.000
_cell.length_c   1.000
_cell.angle_alpha   90.00
_cell.angle_beta   90.00
_cell.angle_gamma   90.00
#
_symmetry.space_group_name_H-M   'P 1'
#
loop_
_entity.id
_entity.type
_entity.pdbx_description
1 polymer ?
#
loop_
_entity_poly.entity_id
_entity_poly.type
_entity_poly.pdbx_seq_one_letter_code
_entity_poly.pdbx_strand_id
1 'polypeptide(L)'
;MSQQWEELARLVQEAGADMIECNFSCPQMTSHAMGSDVGQSPELVEKYCRAVKRGSTLPMLAKMTPNIGDMCEVALAAKRGGRRWHCGD
;
A
#
# COMPACT_ATOMS: atom_id res chain seq x y z
N MET A 1 -7.38 6.11 -8.71
CA MET A 1 -6.35 5.21 -8.15
C MET A 1 -6.35 5.21 -6.63
N SER A 2 -5.97 6.28 -5.92
CA SER A 2 -5.96 6.26 -4.43
C SER A 2 -7.33 5.98 -3.80
N GLN A 3 -8.43 6.49 -4.40
CA GLN A 3 -9.80 6.19 -3.95
C GLN A 3 -10.20 4.73 -4.17
N GLN A 4 -9.69 4.07 -5.23
CA GLN A 4 -9.97 2.66 -5.48
C GLN A 4 -9.26 1.76 -4.47
N TRP A 5 -8.03 2.11 -4.06
CA TRP A 5 -7.30 1.40 -3.01
C TRP A 5 -7.97 1.54 -1.64
N GLU A 6 -8.51 2.72 -1.35
CA GLU A 6 -9.30 2.96 -0.14
C GLU A 6 -10.60 2.14 -0.14
N GLU A 7 -11.34 2.18 -1.24
CA GLU A 7 -12.59 1.40 -1.36
C GLU A 7 -12.33 -0.11 -1.30
N LEU A 8 -11.30 -0.61 -1.97
CA LEU A 8 -10.94 -2.03 -1.91
C LEU A 8 -10.55 -2.44 -0.48
N ALA A 9 -9.80 -1.60 0.24
CA ALA A 9 -9.44 -1.87 1.62
C ALA A 9 -10.69 -1.93 2.53
N ARG A 10 -11.67 -1.05 2.30
CA ARG A 10 -12.97 -1.08 3.00
C ARG A 10 -13.72 -2.38 2.73
N LEU A 11 -13.85 -2.78 1.47
CA LEU A 11 -14.52 -4.02 1.07
C LEU A 11 -13.84 -5.27 1.65
N VAL A 12 -12.51 -5.30 1.68
CA VAL A 12 -11.76 -6.42 2.30
C VAL A 12 -12.03 -6.52 3.80
N GLN A 13 -12.12 -5.37 4.50
CA GLN A 13 -12.49 -5.36 5.91
C GLN A 13 -13.95 -5.80 6.13
N GLU A 14 -14.88 -5.35 5.30
CA GLU A 14 -16.29 -5.75 5.37
C GLU A 14 -16.49 -7.24 5.08
N ALA A 15 -15.63 -7.83 4.24
CA ALA A 15 -15.59 -9.27 4.01
C ALA A 15 -15.08 -10.08 5.22
N GLY A 16 -14.58 -9.43 6.28
CA GLY A 16 -14.14 -10.09 7.51
C GLY A 16 -12.70 -10.64 7.46
N ALA A 17 -11.84 -10.10 6.60
CA ALA A 17 -10.43 -10.50 6.55
C ALA A 17 -9.65 -10.08 7.81
N ASP A 18 -8.65 -10.87 8.20
CA ASP A 18 -7.78 -10.58 9.35
C ASP A 18 -6.68 -9.55 9.04
N MET A 19 -6.25 -9.47 7.78
CA MET A 19 -5.13 -8.64 7.31
C MET A 19 -5.28 -8.31 5.82
N ILE A 20 -4.67 -7.19 5.41
CA ILE A 20 -4.53 -6.80 4.00
C ILE A 20 -3.07 -6.96 3.54
N GLU A 21 -2.84 -7.74 2.47
CA GLU A 21 -1.55 -7.78 1.77
C GLU A 21 -1.60 -6.91 0.51
N CYS A 22 -0.85 -5.82 0.50
CA CYS A 22 -0.74 -4.91 -0.64
C CYS A 22 0.36 -5.40 -1.59
N ASN A 23 -0.04 -5.93 -2.75
CA ASN A 23 0.88 -6.37 -3.79
C ASN A 23 1.32 -5.19 -4.68
N PHE A 24 2.53 -4.68 -4.47
CA PHE A 24 3.15 -3.63 -5.31
C PHE A 24 4.08 -4.21 -6.40
N SER A 25 4.02 -5.51 -6.65
CA SER A 25 4.90 -6.21 -7.61
C SER A 25 4.25 -6.47 -8.98
N CYS A 26 2.93 -6.30 -9.11
CA CYS A 26 2.21 -6.70 -10.31
C CYS A 26 2.27 -5.64 -11.43
N PRO A 27 2.77 -5.96 -12.63
CA PRO A 27 2.82 -5.02 -13.76
C PRO A 27 1.43 -4.70 -14.35
N GLN A 28 0.38 -5.43 -13.97
CA GLN A 28 -1.01 -5.27 -14.46
C GLN A 28 -1.81 -4.15 -13.77
N MET A 29 -1.19 -3.29 -12.95
CA MET A 29 -1.82 -2.04 -12.51
C MET A 29 -1.88 -1.04 -13.69
N THR A 30 -2.76 -1.30 -14.65
CA THR A 30 -2.81 -0.63 -15.94
C THR A 30 -3.73 0.59 -15.95
N SER A 31 -3.11 1.77 -15.83
CA SER A 31 -3.42 2.92 -16.71
C SER A 31 -2.23 3.89 -16.67
N HIS A 32 -1.40 3.87 -17.71
CA HIS A 32 -0.40 4.88 -18.11
C HIS A 32 0.65 5.40 -17.10
N ALA A 33 0.74 4.86 -15.89
CA ALA A 33 1.84 5.09 -14.96
C ALA A 33 2.18 3.79 -14.21
N MET A 34 2.99 2.97 -14.86
CA MET A 34 4.03 2.13 -14.25
C MET A 34 3.64 1.28 -13.01
N GLY A 35 3.15 0.05 -13.23
CA GLY A 35 2.90 -0.92 -12.15
C GLY A 35 4.18 -1.48 -11.48
N SER A 36 5.29 -1.60 -12.22
CA SER A 36 6.61 -1.92 -11.65
C SER A 36 7.22 -0.77 -10.85
N ASP A 37 6.94 0.47 -11.24
CA ASP A 37 7.53 1.64 -10.59
C ASP A 37 6.86 1.96 -9.27
N VAL A 38 5.61 1.52 -9.04
CA VAL A 38 4.98 1.70 -7.73
C VAL A 38 5.82 1.02 -6.66
N GLY A 39 6.23 -0.24 -6.86
CA GLY A 39 7.08 -0.96 -5.92
C GLY A 39 8.50 -0.42 -5.80
N GLN A 40 8.97 0.36 -6.78
CA GLN A 40 10.30 0.97 -6.78
C GLN A 40 10.30 2.45 -6.35
N SER A 41 9.13 3.08 -6.26
CA SER A 41 8.96 4.48 -5.87
C SER A 41 8.50 4.58 -4.41
N PRO A 42 9.36 5.04 -3.49
CA PRO A 42 8.98 5.26 -2.10
C PRO A 42 7.75 6.17 -1.97
N GLU A 43 7.61 7.20 -2.83
CA GLU A 43 6.47 8.11 -2.79
C GLU A 43 5.15 7.40 -3.13
N LEU A 44 5.15 6.57 -4.18
CA LEU A 44 3.94 5.84 -4.59
C LEU A 44 3.57 4.77 -3.56
N VAL A 45 4.55 4.04 -3.03
CA VAL A 45 4.32 3.09 -1.93
C VAL A 45 3.71 3.79 -0.72
N GLU A 46 4.25 4.92 -0.29
CA GLU A 46 3.70 5.67 0.85
C GLU A 46 2.26 6.14 0.58
N LYS A 47 2.00 6.65 -0.62
CA LYS A 47 0.68 7.12 -1.06
C LYS A 47 -0.37 6.01 -1.02
N TYR A 48 -0.06 4.82 -1.55
CA TYR A 48 -1.02 3.71 -1.57
C TYR A 48 -1.18 3.04 -0.21
N CYS A 49 -0.10 2.87 0.55
CA CYS A 49 -0.20 2.42 1.95
C CYS A 49 -1.10 3.35 2.78
N ARG A 50 -0.97 4.67 2.60
CA ARG A 50 -1.86 5.64 3.27
C ARG A 50 -3.31 5.49 2.83
N ALA A 51 -3.56 5.26 1.54
CA ALA A 51 -4.92 5.02 1.04
C ALA A 51 -5.56 3.77 1.65
N VAL A 52 -4.82 2.67 1.76
CA VAL A 52 -5.29 1.44 2.41
C VAL A 52 -5.59 1.68 3.89
N LYS A 53 -4.73 2.42 4.60
CA LYS A 53 -4.97 2.76 6.01
C LYS A 53 -6.15 3.71 6.24
N ARG A 54 -6.55 4.53 5.27
CA ARG A 54 -7.80 5.29 5.36
C ARG A 54 -9.03 4.39 5.20
N GLY A 55 -8.97 3.44 4.27
CA GLY A 55 -10.09 2.54 3.98
C GLY A 55 -10.24 1.38 4.96
N SER A 56 -9.18 1.03 5.71
CA SER A 56 -9.19 -0.11 6.63
C SER A 56 -8.36 0.09 7.89
N THR A 57 -8.92 -0.40 8.98
CA THR A 57 -8.29 -0.54 10.29
C THR A 57 -7.45 -1.82 10.41
N LEU A 58 -7.55 -2.75 9.47
CA LEU A 58 -6.82 -4.01 9.50
C LEU A 58 -5.30 -3.81 9.51
N PRO A 59 -4.55 -4.75 10.11
CA PRO A 59 -3.13 -4.91 9.85
C PRO A 59 -2.85 -4.98 8.34
N MET A 60 -1.72 -4.42 7.93
CA MET A 60 -1.32 -4.36 6.53
C MET A 60 0.11 -4.86 6.37
N LEU A 61 0.32 -5.69 5.35
CA LEU A 61 1.63 -6.10 4.86
C LEU A 61 1.84 -5.54 3.46
N ALA A 62 2.95 -4.84 3.23
CA ALA A 62 3.29 -4.37 1.89
C ALA A 62 4.28 -5.36 1.25
N LYS A 63 3.86 -6.03 0.16
CA LYS A 63 4.69 -6.98 -0.59
C LYS A 63 5.33 -6.32 -1.81
N MET A 64 6.66 -6.28 -1.81
CA MET A 64 7.47 -5.66 -2.87
C MET A 64 8.01 -6.71 -3.86
N THR A 65 8.39 -6.23 -5.04
CA THR A 65 9.25 -7.02 -5.94
C THR A 65 10.67 -7.12 -5.37
N PRO A 66 11.37 -8.26 -5.50
CA PRO A 66 12.77 -8.36 -5.09
C PRO A 66 13.70 -7.51 -5.97
N ASN A 67 13.25 -7.11 -7.16
CA ASN A 67 14.01 -6.32 -8.13
C ASN A 67 13.86 -4.81 -7.86
N ILE A 68 14.34 -4.36 -6.71
CA ILE A 68 14.37 -2.94 -6.29
C ILE A 68 15.82 -2.52 -6.08
N GLY A 69 16.17 -1.29 -6.45
CA GLY A 69 17.50 -0.73 -6.21
C GLY A 69 17.84 -0.63 -4.71
N ASP A 70 17.03 0.11 -3.95
CA ASP A 70 17.13 0.19 -2.49
C ASP A 70 15.82 -0.24 -1.82
N MET A 71 15.82 -1.43 -1.22
CA MET A 71 14.67 -1.97 -0.50
C MET A 71 14.39 -1.21 0.81
N CYS A 72 15.39 -0.61 1.44
CA CYS A 72 15.24 0.09 2.71
C CYS A 72 14.38 1.34 2.55
N GLU A 73 14.61 2.13 1.50
CA GLU A 73 13.84 3.36 1.26
C GLU A 73 12.35 3.08 1.05
N VAL A 74 12.05 2.06 0.25
CA VAL A 74 10.67 1.64 -0.04
C VAL A 74 10.01 1.03 1.20
N ALA A 75 10.73 0.22 1.98
CA ALA A 75 10.23 -0.33 3.23
C ALA A 75 9.91 0.78 4.26
N LEU A 76 10.76 1.81 4.35
CA LEU A 76 10.52 2.97 5.20
C LEU A 76 9.31 3.78 4.74
N ALA A 77 9.12 3.95 3.42
CA ALA A 77 7.92 4.55 2.86
C ALA A 77 6.64 3.77 3.18
N ALA A 78 6.67 2.44 3.03
CA ALA A 78 5.56 1.57 3.39
C ALA A 78 5.22 1.72 4.88
N LYS A 79 6.23 1.77 5.75
CA LYS A 79 6.05 2.01 7.20
C LYS A 79 5.48 3.40 7.49
N ARG A 80 5.91 4.45 6.79
CA ARG A 80 5.37 5.81 6.94
C ARG A 80 3.90 5.88 6.53
N GLY A 81 3.55 5.34 5.37
CA GLY A 81 2.17 5.33 4.86
C GLY A 81 1.26 4.36 5.62
N GLY A 82 1.81 3.27 6.15
CA GLY A 82 1.09 2.23 6.88
C GLY A 82 0.90 2.51 8.37
N ARG A 83 1.55 3.54 8.92
CA ARG A 83 1.24 4.03 10.27
C ARG A 83 -0.16 4.62 10.27
N ARG A 84 -1.02 4.06 11.14
CA ARG A 84 -2.23 4.77 11.55
C ARG A 84 -1.75 6.03 12.29
N TRP A 85 -2.23 7.20 11.90
CA TRP A 85 -2.09 8.40 12.72
C TRP A 85 -2.86 8.14 14.03
N HIS A 86 -2.20 7.59 15.03
CA HIS A 86 -2.59 7.72 16.43
C HIS A 86 -1.57 8.64 17.08
N CYS A 87 -1.84 9.94 16.96
CA CYS A 87 -1.30 10.90 17.90
C CYS A 87 -2.51 11.39 18.70
N GLY A 88 -2.80 10.73 19.82
CA GLY A 88 -3.92 11.05 20.71
C GLY A 88 -5.25 10.47 20.25
N ASP A 89 -5.62 9.33 20.85
CA ASP A 89 -6.96 9.02 21.39
C ASP A 89 -6.78 7.81 22.31
#